data_AF-A0A7S3CR95-F1
#
_entry.id   AF-A0A7S3CR95-F1
#
_cell.length_a   1.000
_cell.length_b   1.000
_cell.length_c   1.000
_cell.angle_alpha   90.00
_cell.angle_beta   90.00
_cell.angle_gamma   90.00
#
_symmetry.space_group_name_H-M   'P 1'
#
loop_
_entity.id
_entity.type
_entity.pdbx_description
1 polymer ?
#
loop_
_entity_poly.entity_id
_entity_poly.type
_entity_poly.pdbx_seq_one_letter_code
_entity_poly.pdbx_strand_id
1 'polypeptide(L)'
;MVFAKGKGKTQQTMAKGYGKVGAKRHNKKSIRDTILGVTKPAIRRLARRGGVKRISALIYEESRIVLKNFLEQVIKDSVTYCEHAKRKTVTALDVVYALKRQGKTLYGFGG
;
A
#
# COMPACT_ATOMS: atom_id res chain seq x y z
N MET A 1 -48.20 -58.42 -1.95
CA MET A 1 -48.01 -57.55 -0.78
C MET A 1 -47.28 -56.29 -1.22
N VAL A 2 -47.92 -55.15 -1.03
CA VAL A 2 -47.61 -53.86 -1.66
C VAL A 2 -46.50 -53.17 -0.86
N PHE A 3 -45.40 -52.75 -1.50
CA PHE A 3 -44.45 -51.81 -0.90
C PHE A 3 -44.36 -50.57 -1.77
N ALA A 4 -45.11 -49.54 -1.35
CA ALA A 4 -45.11 -48.22 -1.96
C ALA A 4 -43.74 -47.54 -1.75
N LYS A 5 -43.06 -47.23 -2.85
CA LYS A 5 -41.85 -46.42 -2.87
C LYS A 5 -42.24 -44.95 -2.65
N GLY A 6 -41.99 -44.44 -1.44
CA GLY A 6 -42.29 -43.06 -1.06
C GLY A 6 -41.57 -42.04 -1.95
N LYS A 7 -42.34 -41.13 -2.55
CA LYS A 7 -41.86 -39.91 -3.22
C LYS A 7 -41.56 -38.84 -2.17
N GLY A 8 -40.27 -38.60 -1.89
CA GLY A 8 -39.82 -37.42 -1.15
C GLY A 8 -39.92 -36.16 -2.02
N LYS A 9 -40.59 -35.13 -1.50
CA LYS A 9 -40.85 -33.85 -2.19
C LYS A 9 -39.61 -32.95 -2.20
N THR A 10 -39.33 -32.42 -3.38
CA THR A 10 -38.77 -31.11 -3.73
C THR A 10 -38.27 -30.17 -2.61
N GLN A 11 -36.97 -29.87 -2.64
CA GLN A 11 -36.49 -28.48 -2.64
C GLN A 11 -35.16 -28.41 -3.42
N GLN A 12 -35.27 -28.15 -4.73
CA GLN A 12 -34.12 -27.68 -5.52
C GLN A 12 -33.90 -26.20 -5.17
N THR A 13 -33.04 -25.92 -4.20
CA THR A 13 -32.45 -24.59 -4.07
C THR A 13 -31.33 -24.51 -5.09
N MET A 14 -31.72 -24.10 -6.30
CA MET A 14 -30.83 -23.70 -7.36
C MET A 14 -30.09 -22.43 -6.92
N ALA A 15 -28.93 -22.58 -6.30
CA ALA A 15 -27.93 -21.50 -6.20
C ALA A 15 -26.75 -21.87 -7.09
N LYS A 16 -26.97 -21.62 -8.38
CA LYS A 16 -25.98 -21.65 -9.46
C LYS A 16 -24.99 -20.50 -9.23
N GLY A 17 -23.68 -20.79 -9.15
CA GLY A 17 -22.68 -19.72 -9.19
C GLY A 17 -21.23 -20.03 -8.85
N TYR A 18 -20.67 -21.20 -9.21
CA TYR A 18 -19.22 -21.30 -9.34
C TYR A 18 -18.75 -20.56 -10.59
N GLY A 19 -18.55 -19.25 -10.46
CA GLY A 19 -17.88 -18.42 -11.45
C GLY A 19 -16.37 -18.38 -11.19
N LYS A 20 -15.65 -19.46 -11.56
CA LYS A 20 -14.23 -19.36 -11.90
C LYS A 20 -14.13 -18.54 -13.18
N VAL A 21 -14.16 -17.22 -13.05
CA VAL A 21 -13.56 -16.30 -14.02
C VAL A 21 -12.80 -15.31 -13.17
N GLY A 22 -11.47 -15.39 -13.25
CA GLY A 22 -10.59 -14.45 -12.57
C GLY A 22 -11.05 -13.04 -12.92
N ALA A 23 -11.68 -12.37 -11.95
CA ALA A 23 -11.91 -10.96 -12.04
C ALA A 23 -10.51 -10.34 -12.13
N LYS A 24 -10.06 -10.04 -13.35
CA LYS A 24 -9.04 -9.02 -13.56
C LYS A 24 -9.64 -7.77 -12.93
N ARG A 25 -9.35 -7.58 -11.64
CA ARG A 25 -9.56 -6.31 -10.97
C ARG A 25 -8.66 -5.36 -11.72
N HIS A 26 -9.24 -4.67 -12.70
CA HIS A 26 -8.71 -3.41 -13.17
C HIS A 26 -8.86 -2.42 -12.02
N ASN A 27 -8.11 -2.65 -10.94
CA ASN A 27 -7.89 -1.67 -9.92
C ASN A 27 -6.88 -0.70 -10.53
N LYS A 28 -7.31 0.00 -11.59
CA LYS A 28 -6.67 1.25 -11.98
C LYS A 28 -7.01 2.17 -10.82
N LYS A 29 -6.21 2.07 -9.75
CA LYS A 29 -6.13 3.10 -8.74
C LYS A 29 -5.75 4.32 -9.58
N SER A 30 -6.74 5.15 -9.89
CA SER A 30 -6.46 6.46 -10.43
C SER A 30 -5.43 7.09 -9.51
N ILE A 31 -4.58 7.95 -10.08
CA ILE A 31 -3.67 8.80 -9.31
C ILE A 31 -4.58 9.74 -8.50
N ARG A 32 -5.10 9.22 -7.40
CA ARG A 32 -5.82 9.96 -6.37
C ARG A 32 -4.78 10.49 -5.43
N ASP A 33 -5.05 11.65 -4.86
CA ASP A 33 -4.19 12.23 -3.84
C ASP A 33 -4.09 11.26 -2.66
N THR A 34 -2.98 10.51 -2.62
CA THR A 34 -2.80 9.37 -1.72
C THR A 34 -2.33 9.84 -0.35
N ILE A 35 -2.03 11.13 -0.21
CA ILE A 35 -1.47 11.71 1.00
C ILE A 35 -2.41 11.58 2.21
N LEU A 36 -3.72 11.62 1.99
CA LEU A 36 -4.73 11.36 3.04
C LEU A 36 -4.74 9.89 3.51
N GLY A 37 -4.16 8.97 2.72
CA GLY A 37 -3.89 7.59 3.12
C GLY A 37 -2.93 7.49 4.31
N VAL A 38 -2.14 8.54 4.57
CA VAL A 38 -1.42 8.72 5.83
C VAL A 38 -2.42 9.22 6.87
N THR A 39 -3.02 8.25 7.57
CA THR A 39 -4.14 8.49 8.49
C THR A 39 -3.69 9.17 9.78
N LYS A 40 -4.58 9.93 10.43
CA LYS A 40 -4.34 10.55 11.75
C LYS A 40 -3.79 9.58 12.81
N PRO A 41 -4.30 8.33 12.95
CA PRO A 41 -3.72 7.37 13.90
C PRO A 41 -2.30 6.92 13.51
N ALA A 42 -1.93 6.86 12.23
CA ALA A 42 -0.57 6.55 11.81
C ALA A 42 0.42 7.66 12.24
N ILE A 43 0.06 8.92 11.99
CA ILE A 43 0.83 10.09 12.43
C ILE A 43 0.95 10.09 13.97
N ARG A 44 -0.14 9.78 14.68
CA ARG A 44 -0.11 9.65 16.14
C ARG A 44 0.88 8.58 16.58
N ARG A 45 0.90 7.39 15.98
CA ARG A 45 1.86 6.33 16.32
C ARG A 45 3.31 6.78 16.11
N LEU A 46 3.61 7.48 15.03
CA LEU A 46 4.94 8.05 14.77
C LEU A 46 5.33 9.08 15.84
N ALA A 47 4.44 10.04 16.13
CA ALA A 47 4.68 11.05 17.15
C ALA A 47 4.85 10.44 18.55
N ARG A 48 4.08 9.40 18.90
CA ARG A 48 4.25 8.68 20.17
C ARG A 48 5.59 7.96 20.25
N ARG A 49 6.05 7.32 19.17
CA ARG A 49 7.40 6.74 19.11
C ARG A 49 8.48 7.80 19.32
N GLY A 50 8.25 9.02 18.85
CA GLY A 50 9.10 10.19 19.12
C GLY A 50 8.93 10.83 20.50
N GLY A 51 8.16 10.24 21.43
CA GLY A 51 7.98 10.76 22.79
C GLY A 51 7.01 11.95 22.92
N VAL A 52 6.26 12.28 21.87
CA VAL A 52 5.34 13.43 21.90
C VAL A 52 4.15 13.15 22.81
N LYS A 53 3.90 14.00 23.83
CA LYS A 53 2.83 13.82 24.85
C LYS A 53 1.46 14.41 24.46
N ARG A 54 1.42 15.51 23.72
CA ARG A 54 0.19 16.17 23.21
C ARG A 54 0.43 16.58 21.76
N ILE A 55 -0.60 16.50 20.92
CA ILE A 55 -0.51 16.78 19.49
C ILE A 55 -1.63 17.73 19.12
N SER A 56 -1.31 18.89 18.54
CA SER A 56 -2.27 19.85 18.02
C SER A 56 -2.96 19.33 16.74
N ALA A 57 -4.16 19.81 16.45
CA ALA A 57 -4.92 19.40 15.27
C ALA A 57 -4.24 19.78 13.94
N LEU A 58 -3.51 20.89 13.90
CA LEU A 58 -2.84 21.38 12.68
C LEU A 58 -1.67 20.49 12.24
N ILE A 59 -1.08 19.73 13.17
CA ILE A 59 0.09 18.87 12.90
C ILE A 59 -0.22 17.75 11.91
N TYR A 60 -1.48 17.32 11.77
CA TYR A 60 -1.81 16.22 10.86
C TYR A 60 -1.59 16.59 9.39
N GLU A 61 -1.98 17.80 8.98
CA GLU A 61 -1.75 18.28 7.61
C GLU A 61 -0.30 18.67 7.40
N GLU A 62 0.32 19.34 8.38
CA GLU A 62 1.74 19.72 8.30
C GLU A 62 2.65 18.48 8.14
N SER A 63 2.40 17.42 8.92
CA SER A 63 3.16 16.18 8.83
C SER A 63 3.04 15.52 7.46
N ARG A 64 1.89 15.69 6.79
CA ARG A 64 1.69 15.16 5.43
C ARG A 64 2.51 15.94 4.41
N ILE A 65 2.54 17.26 4.52
CA ILE A 65 3.35 18.12 3.63
C ILE A 65 4.83 17.75 3.77
N VAL A 66 5.34 17.67 4.99
CA VAL A 66 6.73 17.30 5.27
C VAL A 66 7.06 15.92 4.71
N LEU A 67 6.17 14.94 4.90
CA LEU A 67 6.35 13.58 4.38
C LEU A 67 6.38 13.57 2.84
N LYS A 68 5.49 14.32 2.19
CA LYS A 68 5.44 14.41 0.73
C LYS A 68 6.74 14.98 0.18
N ASN A 69 7.22 16.09 0.74
CA ASN A 69 8.46 16.75 0.32
C ASN A 69 9.67 15.82 0.50
N PHE A 70 9.73 15.10 1.63
CA PHE A 70 10.80 14.13 1.88
C PHE A 70 10.80 13.01 0.83
N LEU A 71 9.64 12.42 0.52
CA LEU A 71 9.54 11.35 -0.46
C LEU A 71 9.84 11.84 -1.89
N GLU A 72 9.39 13.04 -2.25
CA GLU A 72 9.65 13.63 -3.56
C GLU A 72 11.16 13.79 -3.81
N GLN A 73 11.90 14.28 -2.81
CA GLN A 73 13.35 14.42 -2.92
C GLN A 73 14.06 13.07 -3.07
N VAL A 74 13.70 12.07 -2.25
CA VAL A 74 14.33 10.74 -2.28
C VAL A 74 14.00 10.00 -3.58
N ILE A 75 12.74 10.05 -4.03
CA ILE A 75 12.31 9.35 -5.24
C ILE A 75 12.95 9.98 -6.47
N LYS A 76 13.07 11.31 -6.54
CA LYS A 76 13.75 12.00 -7.65
C LYS A 76 15.17 11.49 -7.83
N ASP A 77 15.95 11.47 -6.74
CA ASP A 77 17.33 10.96 -6.75
C ASP A 77 17.37 9.46 -7.11
N SER A 78 16.44 8.66 -6.57
CA SER A 78 16.36 7.22 -6.84
C SER A 78 16.08 6.91 -8.31
N VAL A 79 15.20 7.69 -8.95
CA VAL A 79 14.88 7.58 -10.38
C VAL A 79 16.10 7.95 -11.22
N THR A 80 16.85 8.99 -10.85
CA THR A 80 18.10 9.37 -11.54
C THR A 80 19.12 8.23 -11.54
N TYR A 81 19.29 7.50 -10.42
CA TYR A 81 20.17 6.32 -10.38
C TYR A 81 19.67 5.18 -11.27
N CYS A 82 18.36 4.94 -11.29
CA CYS A 82 17.74 3.92 -12.13
C CYS A 82 17.93 4.23 -13.64
N GLU A 83 17.71 5.48 -14.04
CA GLU A 83 17.88 5.94 -15.42
C GLU A 83 19.35 5.90 -15.85
N HIS A 84 20.27 6.31 -14.98
CA HIS A 84 21.71 6.23 -15.24
C HIS A 84 22.16 4.79 -15.51
N ALA A 85 21.58 3.81 -14.79
CA ALA A 85 21.81 2.40 -15.00
C ALA A 85 21.01 1.79 -16.16
N LYS A 86 20.28 2.59 -16.96
CA LYS A 86 19.43 2.17 -18.09
C LYS A 86 18.39 1.13 -17.71
N ARG A 87 17.94 1.11 -16.45
CA ARG A 87 16.89 0.22 -15.94
C ARG A 87 15.54 0.93 -15.95
N LYS A 88 14.46 0.15 -16.10
CA LYS A 88 13.07 0.65 -15.96
C LYS A 88 12.49 0.38 -14.57
N THR A 89 13.21 -0.36 -13.73
CA THR A 89 12.77 -0.79 -12.41
C THR A 89 13.71 -0.21 -11.37
N VAL A 90 13.16 0.61 -10.47
CA VAL A 90 13.87 1.13 -9.31
C VAL A 90 14.14 -0.03 -8.36
N THR A 91 15.41 -0.20 -7.98
CA THR A 91 15.88 -1.23 -7.06
C THR A 91 16.02 -0.68 -5.64
N ALA A 92 16.14 -1.57 -4.64
CA ALA A 92 16.40 -1.15 -3.26
C ALA A 92 17.72 -0.36 -3.13
N LEU A 93 18.74 -0.74 -3.90
CA LEU A 93 20.04 -0.07 -3.90
C LEU A 93 19.95 1.38 -4.40
N ASP A 94 19.12 1.67 -5.40
CA ASP A 94 18.93 3.04 -5.90
C ASP A 94 18.41 3.96 -4.79
N VAL A 95 17.52 3.45 -3.94
CA VAL A 95 16.98 4.17 -2.77
C VAL A 95 18.04 4.32 -1.67
N VAL A 96 18.82 3.28 -1.38
CA VAL A 96 19.92 3.35 -0.41
C VAL A 96 20.96 4.39 -0.82
N TYR A 97 21.29 4.46 -2.11
CA TYR A 97 22.23 5.46 -2.62
C TYR A 97 21.67 6.88 -2.58
N ALA A 98 20.39 7.07 -2.96
CA ALA A 98 19.70 8.35 -2.82
C ALA A 98 19.70 8.85 -1.36
N LEU A 99 19.40 7.96 -0.41
CA LEU A 99 19.42 8.28 1.01
C LEU A 99 20.84 8.57 1.54
N LYS A 100 21.85 7.82 1.10
CA LYS A 100 23.26 8.06 1.45
C LYS A 100 23.73 9.44 0.99
N ARG A 101 23.34 9.88 -0.21
CA ARG A 101 23.63 11.23 -0.74
C ARG A 101 23.05 12.35 0.14
N GLN A 102 21.90 12.12 0.77
CA GLN A 102 21.26 13.06 1.69
C GLN A 102 21.75 12.94 3.15
N GLY A 103 22.80 12.13 3.41
CA GLY A 103 23.33 11.91 4.76
C GLY A 103 22.45 11.00 5.64
N LYS A 104 21.51 10.24 5.06
CA LYS A 104 20.58 9.36 5.76
C LYS A 104 20.87 7.89 5.47
N THR A 105 22.02 7.37 5.90
CA THR A 105 22.42 5.98 5.61
C THR A 105 21.43 4.97 6.19
N LEU A 106 20.91 4.10 5.32
CA LEU A 106 19.95 3.04 5.66
C LEU A 106 20.61 1.67 5.54
N TYR A 107 20.51 0.85 6.59
CA TYR A 107 21.06 -0.50 6.67
C TYR A 107 19.98 -1.57 6.41
N GLY A 108 20.39 -2.76 5.96
CA GLY A 108 19.51 -3.92 5.80
C GLY A 108 18.87 -4.14 4.41
N PHE A 109 19.31 -3.40 3.38
CA PHE A 109 18.71 -3.40 2.04
C PHE A 109 19.70 -3.66 0.89
N GLY A 110 20.84 -4.33 1.16
CA GLY A 110 21.91 -4.59 0.17
C GLY A 110 21.94 -6.00 -0.42
N GLY A 111 20.82 -6.73 -0.36
CA GLY A 111 20.71 -8.11 -0.85
C GLY A 111 20.43 -8.23 -2.34
#